data_AF-A0A2N6D8I6-F1
#
_entry.id   AF-A0A2N6D8I6-F1
#
_cell.length_a   1.000
_cell.length_b   1.000
_cell.length_c   1.000
_cell.angle_alpha   90.00
_cell.angle_beta   90.00
_cell.angle_gamma   90.00
#
_symmetry.space_group_name_H-M   'P 1'
#
loop_
_entity.id
_entity.type
_entity.pdbx_description
1 polymer ?
#
loop_
_entity_poly.entity_id
_entity_poly.type
_entity_poly.pdbx_seq_one_letter_code
_entity_poly.pdbx_strand_id
1 'polypeptide(L)' 'MKEEALKQLKRKVYLADVCDELTPDEQDELSRLNVSFEEIKATLSEDEKNWLYAGFAGWYDKFMDMETKMFIKPRGG' A
#
# COMPACT_ATOMS: atom_id res chain seq x y z
N MET A 1 -6.67 11.92 -9.57
CA MET A 1 -5.29 11.44 -9.85
C MET A 1 -4.55 11.08 -8.56
N LYS A 2 -4.20 12.03 -7.67
CA LYS A 2 -3.49 11.72 -6.41
C LYS A 2 -4.22 10.75 -5.45
N GLU A 3 -5.54 10.84 -5.35
CA GLU A 3 -6.34 9.92 -4.52
C GLU A 3 -6.37 8.50 -5.08
N GLU A 4 -6.30 8.37 -6.41
CA GLU A 4 -6.25 7.07 -7.09
C GLU A 4 -4.88 6.42 -6.91
N ALA A 5 -3.80 7.20 -7.05
CA ALA A 5 -2.45 6.75 -6.71
C ALA A 5 -2.37 6.27 -5.24
N LEU A 6 -3.04 6.97 -4.31
CA LEU A 6 -3.08 6.56 -2.91
C LEU A 6 -3.79 5.21 -2.73
N LYS A 7 -4.91 4.97 -3.41
CA LYS A 7 -5.62 3.69 -3.37
C LYS A 7 -4.78 2.56 -3.96
N GLN A 8 -4.15 2.80 -5.11
CA GLN A 8 -3.28 1.83 -5.77
C GLN A 8 -2.08 1.47 -4.89
N LEU A 9 -1.46 2.46 -4.24
CA LEU A 9 -0.31 2.23 -3.35
C LEU A 9 -0.69 1.40 -2.12
N LYS A 10 -1.87 1.64 -1.53
CA LYS A 10 -2.40 0.82 -0.43
C LYS A 10 -2.64 -0.61 -0.86
N ARG A 11 -3.26 -0.83 -2.03
CA ARG A 11 -3.53 -2.16 -2.56
C ARG A 11 -2.24 -2.91 -2.90
N LYS A 12 -1.27 -2.22 -3.50
CA LYS A 12 0.07 -2.74 -3.76
C LYS A 12 0.74 -3.24 -2.49
N VAL A 13 0.74 -2.44 -1.42
CA VAL A 13 1.36 -2.84 -0.15
C VAL A 13 0.59 -3.97 0.52
N TYR A 14 -0.74 -3.98 0.45
CA TYR A 14 -1.51 -5.14 0.91
C TYR A 14 -1.08 -6.44 0.19
N LEU A 15 -1.02 -6.42 -1.13
CA LEU A 15 -0.61 -7.59 -1.90
C LEU A 15 0.88 -7.95 -1.66
N ALA A 16 1.75 -6.98 -1.48
CA ALA A 16 3.19 -7.22 -1.34
C ALA A 16 3.63 -7.62 0.08
N ASP A 17 3.04 -7.02 1.12
CA ASP A 17 3.45 -7.19 2.52
C ASP A 17 2.49 -8.07 3.34
N VAL A 18 1.21 -8.18 2.95
CA VAL A 18 0.17 -8.87 3.76
C VAL A 18 -0.15 -10.24 3.18
N CYS A 19 -0.23 -10.37 1.86
CA CYS A 19 -0.41 -11.66 1.23
C CYS A 19 0.92 -12.43 1.22
N ASP A 20 1.08 -13.40 2.13
CA ASP A 20 2.24 -14.31 2.16
C ASP A 20 2.47 -15.04 0.82
N GLU A 21 1.39 -15.40 0.13
CA GLU A 21 1.44 -16.02 -1.20
C GLU A 21 0.44 -15.31 -2.13
N LEU A 22 0.94 -14.81 -3.25
CA LEU A 22 0.12 -14.21 -4.30
C LEU A 22 -0.28 -15.25 -5.34
N THR A 23 -1.58 -15.34 -5.60
CA THR A 23 -2.11 -16.10 -6.73
C THR A 23 -1.66 -15.49 -8.07
N PRO A 24 -1.68 -16.24 -9.19
CA PRO A 24 -1.30 -15.71 -10.50
C PRO A 24 -2.08 -14.45 -10.90
N ASP A 25 -3.38 -14.40 -10.60
CA ASP A 25 -4.21 -13.22 -10.83
C ASP A 25 -3.77 -12.02 -9.97
N GLU A 26 -3.41 -12.24 -8.71
CA GLU A 26 -2.92 -11.18 -7.82
C GLU A 26 -1.52 -10.69 -8.20
N GLN A 27 -0.67 -11.57 -8.75
CA GLN A 27 0.62 -11.17 -9.31
C GLN A 27 0.42 -10.28 -10.55
N ASP A 28 -0.53 -10.63 -11.42
CA ASP A 28 -0.89 -9.80 -12.58
C ASP A 28 -1.51 -8.47 -12.13
N GLU A 29 -2.38 -8.49 -11.11
CA GLU A 29 -2.92 -7.28 -10.46
C GLU A 29 -1.80 -6.39 -9.93
N LEU A 30 -0.85 -6.95 -9.18
CA LEU A 30 0.29 -6.22 -8.61
C LEU A 30 1.17 -5.61 -9.70
N SER A 31 1.39 -6.34 -10.79
CA SER A 31 2.13 -5.84 -11.96
C SER A 31 1.42 -4.66 -12.63
N ARG A 32 0.10 -4.76 -12.86
CA ARG A 32 -0.70 -3.65 -13.40
C ARG A 32 -0.72 -2.44 -12.48
N LEU A 33 -0.86 -2.66 -11.18
CA LEU A 33 -0.83 -1.60 -10.17
C LEU A 33 0.52 -0.89 -10.15
N ASN A 34 1.63 -1.61 -10.31
CA ASN A 34 2.96 -1.01 -10.40
C ASN A 34 3.10 -0.08 -11.61
N VAL A 35 2.68 -0.55 -12.79
CA VAL A 35 2.77 0.25 -14.02
C VAL A 35 1.88 1.49 -13.90
N SER A 36 0.61 1.31 -13.54
CA SER A 36 -0.34 2.41 -13.41
C SER A 36 0.11 3.44 -12.36
N PHE A 37 0.65 2.98 -11.23
CA PHE A 37 1.13 3.86 -10.18
C PHE A 37 2.33 4.69 -10.65
N GLU A 38 3.30 4.09 -11.36
CA GLU A 38 4.46 4.83 -11.86
C GLU A 38 4.06 5.84 -12.94
N GLU A 39 3.09 5.52 -13.81
CA GLU A 39 2.52 6.47 -14.77
C GLU A 39 1.87 7.66 -14.07
N ILE A 40 1.00 7.41 -13.08
CA ILE A 40 0.36 8.49 -12.33
C ILE A 40 1.42 9.31 -11.59
N LYS A 41 2.36 8.66 -10.90
CA LYS A 41 3.47 9.31 -10.19
C LYS A 41 4.36 10.14 -11.12
N ALA A 42 4.58 9.72 -12.36
CA ALA A 42 5.31 10.52 -13.34
C ALA A 42 4.58 11.83 -13.69
N THR A 43 3.24 11.82 -13.69
CA THR A 43 2.41 13.00 -13.95
C THR A 43 2.17 13.91 -12.74
N LEU A 44 2.40 13.42 -11.52
CA LEU A 44 2.20 14.20 -10.29
C LEU A 44 3.34 15.21 -10.05
N SER A 45 2.95 16.39 -9.59
CA SER A 45 3.87 17.42 -9.10
C SER A 45 4.54 17.00 -7.79
N GLU A 46 5.65 17.66 -7.39
CA GLU A 46 6.32 17.37 -6.12
C GLU A 46 5.41 17.56 -4.90
N ASP A 47 4.60 18.63 -4.85
CA ASP A 47 3.60 18.83 -3.79
C ASP A 47 2.57 17.69 -3.71
N GLU A 48 2.14 17.17 -4.86
CA GLU A 48 1.18 16.07 -4.92
C GLU A 48 1.81 14.75 -4.50
N LYS A 49 3.08 14.52 -4.85
CA LYS A 49 3.88 13.40 -4.37
C LYS A 49 4.06 13.47 -2.86
N ASN A 50 4.39 14.64 -2.33
CA ASN A 50 4.53 14.84 -0.88
C ASN A 50 3.21 14.59 -0.15
N TRP A 51 2.09 15.09 -0.68
CA TRP A 51 0.77 14.80 -0.13
C TRP A 51 0.44 13.30 -0.17
N LEU A 52 0.74 12.63 -1.29
CA LEU A 52 0.53 11.20 -1.48
C LEU A 52 1.33 10.37 -0.47
N TYR A 53 2.64 10.64 -0.35
CA TYR A 53 3.52 9.90 0.56
C TYR A 53 3.23 10.20 2.03
N ALA A 54 2.89 11.44 2.40
CA ALA A 54 2.48 11.78 3.75
C ALA A 54 1.15 11.10 4.13
N GLY A 55 0.16 11.12 3.24
CA GLY A 55 -1.11 10.43 3.43
C GLY A 55 -0.96 8.91 3.47
N PHE A 56 -0.04 8.36 2.68
CA PHE A 56 0.31 6.95 2.70
C PHE A 56 1.00 6.57 4.01
N ALA A 57 2.01 7.31 4.45
CA ALA A 57 2.74 7.06 5.69
C ALA A 57 1.82 7.06 6.91
N GLY A 58 0.91 8.04 7.03
CA GLY A 58 -0.05 8.08 8.13
C GLY A 58 -1.10 6.95 8.10
N TRP A 59 -1.39 6.39 6.92
CA TRP A 59 -2.21 5.18 6.82
C TRP A 59 -1.40 3.92 7.13
N TYR A 60 -0.18 3.80 6.61
CA TYR A 60 0.68 2.64 6.81
C TYR A 60 1.08 2.47 8.27
N ASP A 61 1.35 3.55 8.99
CA ASP A 61 1.61 3.52 10.44
C ASP A 61 0.43 2.91 11.21
N LYS A 62 -0.81 3.34 10.91
CA LYS A 62 -2.03 2.76 11.50
C LYS A 62 -2.28 1.32 11.06
N PHE A 63 -1.97 1.01 9.80
CA PHE A 63 -2.13 -0.33 9.24
C PHE A 63 -1.17 -1.30 9.95
N MET A 64 0.10 -0.94 10.07
CA MET A 64 1.11 -1.70 10.79
C MET A 64 0.80 -1.78 12.29
N ASP A 65 0.29 -0.72 12.94
CA ASP A 65 -0.14 -0.78 14.34
C ASP A 65 -1.31 -1.76 14.54
N MET A 66 -2.28 -1.81 13.62
CA MET A 66 -3.35 -2.81 13.65
C MET A 66 -2.83 -4.22 13.43
N GLU A 67 -2.00 -4.43 12.42
CA GLU A 67 -1.39 -5.73 12.12
C GLU A 67 -0.56 -6.21 13.32
N THR A 68 0.32 -5.35 13.84
CA THR A 68 1.17 -5.67 15.00
C THR A 68 0.33 -6.00 16.23
N LYS A 69 -0.78 -5.27 16.48
CA LYS A 69 -1.71 -5.59 17.58
C LYS A 69 -2.51 -6.87 17.36
N MET A 70 -2.84 -7.24 16.13
CA MET A 70 -3.47 -8.53 15.81
C MET A 70 -2.49 -9.70 15.92
N PHE A 71 -1.20 -9.48 15.62
CA PHE A 71 -0.15 -10.49 15.76
C PHE A 71 0.41 -10.62 17.20
N ILE A 72 0.24 -9.61 18.07
CA ILE A 72 0.40 -9.78 19.51
C ILE A 72 -0.84 -10.52 20.04
N LYS A 73 -0.92 -11.83 19.76
CA LYS A 73 -1.59 -12.71 20.72
C LYS A 73 -0.89 -12.46 22.06
N PRO A 74 -1.62 -12.15 23.15
CA PRO A 74 -1.05 -12.35 24.47
C PRO A 74 -0.65 -13.83 24.50
N ARG A 75 0.65 -14.12 24.60
CA ARG A 75 1.07 -15.43 25.11
C ARG A 75 0.38 -15.51 26.47
N GLY A 76 -0.65 -16.35 26.55
CA GLY A 76 -1.39 -16.60 27.77
C GLY A 76 -0.37 -16.84 28.89
N GLY A 77 -0.60 -16.14 30.00
CA GLY A 77 0.11 -16.40 31.25
C GLY A 77 -0.21 -17.77 31.81
#